data_AF-A0A5N6THM4-F1
#
_entry.id   AF-A0A5N6THM4-F1
#
_cell.length_a   1.000
_cell.length_b   1.000
_cell.length_c   1.000
_cell.angle_alpha   90.00
_cell.angle_beta   90.00
_cell.angle_gamma   90.00
#
_symmetry.space_group_name_H-M   'P 1'
#
loop_
_entity.id
_entity.type
_entity.pdbx_description
1 polymer ?
#
loop_
_entity_poly.entity_id
_entity_poly.type
_entity_poly.pdbx_seq_one_letter_code
_entity_poly.pdbx_strand_id
1 'polypeptide(L)' 'MTTNPISCEPCRQKKCKCDRLLPICTQCTSTSTQNKCVYPESGKRLHNASRAQTCRDRGSAVLGSGADEAGRERVC' A
#
# COMPACT_ATOMS: atom_id res chain seq x y z
N MET A 1 21.07 2.16 10.67
CA MET A 1 19.64 2.04 11.06
C MET A 1 18.96 1.23 9.96
N THR A 2 18.29 0.14 10.29
CA THR A 2 17.75 -0.79 9.28
C THR A 2 16.37 -0.33 8.83
N THR A 3 16.15 -0.25 7.52
CA THR A 3 14.87 0.17 6.92
C THR A 3 14.25 -0.93 6.08
N ASN A 4 12.92 -1.00 6.04
CA ASN A 4 12.18 -1.85 5.12
C ASN A 4 12.01 -1.16 3.74
N PRO A 5 12.05 -1.87 2.60
CA PRO A 5 11.82 -1.26 1.29
C PRO A 5 10.36 -0.83 1.06
N ILE A 6 9.39 -1.39 1.81
CA ILE A 6 7.98 -1.06 1.69
C ILE A 6 7.44 -0.37 2.94
N SER A 7 6.40 0.43 2.78
CA SER A 7 5.69 1.05 3.91
C SER A 7 4.99 -0.02 4.75
N CYS A 8 4.96 0.18 6.06
CA CYS A 8 4.18 -0.69 6.94
C CYS A 8 2.68 -0.59 6.63
N GLU A 9 1.95 -1.66 6.96
CA GLU A 9 0.50 -1.79 6.75
C GLU A 9 -0.32 -0.60 7.28
N PRO A 10 -0.14 -0.12 8.53
CA PRO A 10 -0.94 1.00 9.02
C PRO A 10 -0.67 2.31 8.25
N CYS A 11 0.57 2.59 7.86
CA CYS A 11 0.88 3.79 7.06
C CYS A 11 0.32 3.68 5.64
N ARG A 12 0.36 2.46 5.07
CA ARG A 12 -0.17 2.17 3.73
C ARG A 12 -1.70 2.32 3.70
N GLN A 13 -2.40 1.83 4.73
CA GLN A 13 -3.85 1.99 4.89
C GLN A 13 -4.25 3.45 5.13
N LYS A 14 -3.50 4.16 5.98
CA LYS A 14 -3.71 5.59 6.26
C LYS A 14 -3.25 6.51 5.12
N LYS A 15 -2.61 5.97 4.09
CA LYS A 15 -2.02 6.72 2.96
C LYS A 15 -1.10 7.86 3.43
N CYS A 16 -0.33 7.64 4.50
CA CYS A 16 0.58 8.63 5.05
C CYS A 16 2.05 8.28 4.78
N LYS A 17 2.96 9.25 4.98
CA LYS A 17 4.40 9.02 4.84
C LYS A 17 4.87 7.98 5.86
N CYS A 18 5.66 7.01 5.42
CA CYS A 18 6.28 6.01 6.28
C CYS A 18 7.80 6.13 6.17
N ASP A 19 8.49 6.35 7.29
CA ASP A 19 9.96 6.42 7.32
C ASP A 19 10.63 5.04 7.28
N ARG A 20 9.83 3.97 7.31
CA ARG A 20 10.23 2.56 7.12
C ARG A 20 11.30 2.05 8.09
N LEU A 21 11.50 2.73 9.21
CA LEU A 21 12.42 2.31 10.27
C LEU A 21 11.91 1.03 10.95
N LEU A 22 12.85 0.15 11.29
CA LEU A 22 12.61 -1.07 12.05
C LEU A 22 13.10 -0.92 13.50
N PRO A 23 12.44 -1.53 14.49
CA PRO A 23 11.28 -2.42 14.36
C PRO A 23 9.95 -1.70 14.07
N ILE A 24 9.85 -0.40 14.37
CA ILE A 24 8.64 0.42 14.24
C ILE A 24 9.00 1.76 13.58
N CYS A 25 8.15 2.25 12.67
CA CYS A 25 8.33 3.57 12.08
C CYS A 25 7.90 4.70 13.02
N THR A 26 8.51 5.88 12.86
CA THR A 26 8.21 7.07 13.67
C THR A 26 6.72 7.41 13.71
N GLN A 27 6.01 7.33 12.58
CA GLN A 27 4.57 7.59 12.54
C GLN A 27 3.76 6.63 13.43
N CYS A 28 4.10 5.35 13.47
CA CYS A 28 3.39 4.39 14.31
C CYS A 28 3.73 4.57 15.79
N THR A 29 4.95 5.01 16.10
CA THR A 29 5.32 5.41 17.46
C THR A 29 4.53 6.65 17.90
N SER A 30 4.47 7.70 17.07
CA SER A 30 3.75 8.94 17.39
C SER A 30 2.22 8.79 17.49
N THR A 31 1.64 7.85 16.74
CA THR A 31 0.18 7.61 16.74
C THR A 31 -0.26 6.52 17.71
N SER A 32 0.63 6.04 18.58
CA SER A 32 0.37 4.94 19.53
C SER A 32 -0.10 3.64 18.87
N THR A 33 0.11 3.46 17.55
CA THR A 33 -0.21 2.22 16.82
C THR A 33 1.02 1.32 16.66
N GLN A 34 2.02 1.47 17.53
CA GLN A 34 3.27 0.71 17.53
C GLN A 34 3.04 -0.81 17.47
N ASN A 35 2.08 -1.32 18.26
CA ASN A 35 1.75 -2.76 18.30
C ASN A 35 1.09 -3.29 17.01
N LYS A 36 0.71 -2.40 16.09
CA LYS A 36 0.11 -2.74 14.79
C LYS A 36 1.06 -2.42 13.63
N CYS A 37 2.29 -1.96 13.91
CA CYS A 37 3.29 -1.65 12.90
C CYS A 37 3.88 -2.95 12.33
N VAL A 38 3.22 -3.48 11.31
CA VAL A 38 3.64 -4.70 10.62
C VAL A 38 4.05 -4.33 9.20
N TYR A 39 5.20 -4.83 8.77
CA TYR A 39 5.64 -4.72 7.37
C TYR A 39 5.27 -6.02 6.65
N PRO A 40 4.71 -5.94 5.43
CA PRO A 40 4.44 -7.13 4.64
C PRO A 40 5.74 -7.89 4.39
N GLU A 41 5.69 -9.22 4.48
CA GLU A 41 6.78 -10.03 3.96
C GLU A 41 6.84 -9.78 2.45
N SER A 42 8.03 -9.42 1.95
CA SER A 42 8.28 -9.36 0.51
C SER A 42 8.21 -10.80 0.00
N GLY A 43 6.98 -11.25 -0.23
CA GLY A 43 6.68 -12.60 -0.66
C GLY A 43 7.56 -12.90 -1.84
N LYS A 44 8.40 -13.91 -1.69
CA LYS A 44 9.18 -14.56 -2.74
C LYS A 44 8.21 -14.88 -3.86
N ARG A 45 8.06 -13.93 -4.79
CA ARG A 45 7.46 -14.17 -6.09
C ARG A 45 8.39 -15.19 -6.69
N LEU A 46 8.00 -16.46 -6.67
CA LEU A 46 8.68 -17.46 -7.47
C LEU A 46 8.62 -16.89 -8.89
N HIS A 47 9.76 -16.42 -9.40
CA HIS A 47 9.89 -15.89 -10.75
C HIS A 47 9.78 -17.05 -11.76
N ASN A 48 8.77 -17.91 -11.64
CA ASN A 48 8.50 -18.88 -12.68
C ASN A 48 7.78 -18.14 -13.81
N ALA A 49 8.57 -17.80 -14.82
CA ALA A 49 8.18 -17.13 -16.03
C ALA A 49 7.22 -18.02 -16.83
N SER A 50 5.91 -17.90 -16.58
CA SER A 50 4.84 -18.20 -17.54
C SER A 50 3.48 -18.00 -16.88
N ARG A 51 2.88 -16.80 -17.07
CA ARG A 51 1.45 -16.63 -17.37
C ARG A 51 1.06 -15.16 -17.33
N ALA A 52 0.60 -14.71 -18.49
CA ALA A 52 -0.45 -13.70 -18.64
C ALA A 52 -0.21 -12.36 -17.95
N GLN A 53 0.58 -11.52 -18.62
CA GLN A 53 0.34 -10.08 -18.65
C GLN A 53 -1.04 -9.83 -19.31
N THR A 54 -2.14 -10.29 -18.72
CA THR A 54 -3.46 -9.79 -19.13
C THR A 54 -3.60 -8.39 -18.60
N CYS A 55 -4.00 -7.53 -19.52
CA CYS A 55 -4.37 -6.15 -19.33
C CYS A 55 -5.05 -5.87 -17.99
N ARG A 56 -4.67 -4.69 -17.51
CA ARG A 56 -5.33 -3.85 -16.51
C ARG A 56 -6.85 -3.97 -16.60
N ASP A 57 -7.47 -3.72 -15.45
CA ASP A 57 -8.87 -3.36 -15.29
C ASP A 57 -9.86 -4.53 -15.25
N ARG A 58 -10.14 -5.00 -14.03
CA ARG A 58 -11.49 -5.43 -13.70
C ARG A 58 -12.08 -4.35 -12.81
N GLY A 59 -12.39 -3.22 -13.45
CA GLY A 59 -13.35 -2.27 -12.95
C GLY A 59 -14.57 -3.03 -12.46
N SER A 60 -14.77 -2.95 -11.16
CA SER A 60 -15.98 -3.35 -10.48
C SER A 60 -17.15 -2.71 -11.21
N ALA A 61 -18.08 -3.53 -11.69
CA ALA A 61 -19.35 -3.05 -12.19
C ALA A 61 -19.99 -2.17 -11.10
N VAL A 62 -20.08 -0.88 -11.38
CA VAL A 62 -20.83 0.07 -10.57
C VAL A 62 -22.31 -0.11 -10.89
N LEU A 63 -23.10 -0.50 -9.90
CA LEU A 63 -24.46 -0.01 -9.80
C LEU A 63 -24.42 1.15 -8.80
N GLY A 64 -24.95 2.29 -9.26
CA GLY A 64 -24.50 3.61 -8.84
C GLY A 64 -25.07 4.14 -7.54
N SER A 65 -24.58 5.33 -7.18
CA SER A 65 -25.37 6.52 -6.81
C SER A 65 -24.40 7.66 -6.44
N GLY A 66 -24.43 8.73 -7.24
CA GLY A 66 -24.34 10.13 -6.79
C GLY A 66 -23.07 10.67 -6.11
N ALA A 67 -22.50 11.67 -6.79
CA ALA A 67 -22.00 12.95 -6.27
C ALA A 67 -20.47 13.18 -6.16
N ASP A 68 -20.07 14.22 -6.93
CA ASP A 68 -19.05 15.23 -6.70
C ASP A 68 -17.64 15.10 -7.32
N GLU A 69 -17.53 15.68 -8.51
CA GLU A 69 -16.60 16.76 -8.92
C GLU A 69 -15.27 16.88 -8.16
N ALA A 70 -14.20 16.35 -8.76
CA ALA A 70 -12.97 17.08 -9.05
C ALA A 70 -11.95 16.10 -9.61
N GLY A 71 -11.75 16.13 -10.93
CA GLY A 71 -10.66 15.41 -11.55
C GLY A 71 -9.30 15.93 -11.08
N ARG A 72 -8.29 15.06 -11.01
CA ARG A 72 -7.10 15.20 -11.87
C ARG A 72 -6.16 13.98 -11.79
N GLU A 73 -6.03 13.36 -12.96
CA GLU A 73 -4.83 12.78 -13.57
C GLU A 73 -4.08 11.64 -12.85
N ARG A 74 -4.26 10.46 -13.43
CA ARG A 74 -3.38 9.29 -13.36
C ARG A 74 -1.94 9.67 -13.73
N VAL A 75 -0.97 9.05 -13.05
CA VAL A 75 0.22 8.48 -13.68
C VAL A 75 0.45 7.10 -13.06
N CYS A 76 0.89 6.16 -13.89
CA CYS A 76 1.03 4.73 -13.59
C CYS A 76 1.90 4.42 -12.36
#